data_AF-K9PTE5-F1
#
_entry.id   AF-K9PTE5-F1
#
_cell.length_a   1.000
_cell.length_b   1.000
_cell.length_c   1.000
_cell.angle_alpha   90.00
_cell.angle_beta   90.00
_cell.angle_gamma   90.00
#
_symmetry.space_group_name_H-M   'P 1'
#
loop_
_entity.id
_entity.type
_entity.pdbx_description
1 polymer ?
#
loop_
_entity_poly.entity_id
_entity_poly.type
_entity_poly.pdbx_seq_one_letter_code
_entity_poly.pdbx_strand_id
1 'polypeptide(L)'
;MWGVKGGGKSNNDSRSTVGWNCFWRPKVDKKGAALYQAMEKHQSVSIRQISRNRAEQVGYYRFLSNENVTIGELVGSLSDHCVSQVEDKHILAISDSSEINLQSHVGRLKAEGLGVVGNNTDVGFYIHPTLVLDAENGFPLGLSTVQLWTREIDHADKHERNYKKLPIEEKESYKWLRSADETQRCLSIGNAKMVTHIADRESDMYEEFTTVPNRKNHVLVRARIDRRLIGKTQSLYAYLNQQPSEGTYTVDVPADPRIGRTTREALLIVRCAMVKIQRPEKLSAKDYPPSVKLYAVEAVEVNPPAGTEPIHWRLLTTHHVVCLEQALQIIRWYTWRWRIEQLFAILKTAGLNLEATQLESIAAIKRLSVLALSVAVRILQMIQGRDNPELSANLAFSDEQQQCLSTLAPTVEGHTPRQQNPYPPHSLPWATWIIARLGGWSGYKSQKPPGITTLTRGLKQFESTFFGWKLALGLLVCTP
;
A
#
# COMPACT_ATOMS: atom_id res chain seq x y z
N MET A 1 18.71 43.14 -51.91
CA MET A 1 20.14 43.37 -52.23
C MET A 1 20.73 44.17 -51.07
N TRP A 2 21.64 43.74 -50.18
CA TRP A 2 22.45 42.50 -49.93
C TRP A 2 22.76 42.45 -48.39
N GLY A 3 23.42 41.47 -47.74
CA GLY A 3 24.10 40.25 -48.22
C GLY A 3 24.52 39.17 -47.17
N VAL A 4 24.05 39.21 -45.90
CA VAL A 4 24.21 38.15 -44.86
C VAL A 4 25.60 38.03 -44.15
N LYS A 5 25.56 37.50 -42.90
CA LYS A 5 26.62 36.92 -42.02
C LYS A 5 27.32 37.88 -41.02
N GLY A 6 27.40 37.55 -39.72
CA GLY A 6 26.82 36.41 -38.98
C GLY A 6 27.30 36.33 -37.51
N GLY A 7 26.86 35.32 -36.75
CA GLY A 7 27.60 34.87 -35.54
C GLY A 7 26.98 35.04 -34.14
N GLY A 8 25.66 35.20 -33.99
CA GLY A 8 25.01 35.12 -32.67
C GLY A 8 24.63 33.67 -32.29
N LYS A 9 25.28 33.08 -31.27
CA LYS A 9 24.87 31.77 -30.73
C LYS A 9 23.54 31.88 -29.98
N SER A 10 22.46 31.33 -30.54
CA SER A 10 21.21 31.12 -29.83
C SER A 10 21.40 30.01 -28.78
N ASN A 11 21.28 30.36 -27.50
CA ASN A 11 21.44 29.42 -26.40
C ASN A 11 20.15 28.61 -26.21
N ASN A 12 19.95 27.62 -27.09
CA ASN A 12 18.80 26.73 -27.06
C ASN A 12 19.01 25.63 -26.01
N ASP A 13 18.90 25.97 -24.72
CA ASP A 13 19.00 25.00 -23.60
C ASP A 13 17.68 24.20 -23.48
N SER A 14 17.36 23.48 -24.55
CA SER A 14 16.27 22.50 -24.60
C SER A 14 16.67 21.27 -23.79
N ARG A 15 16.65 21.39 -22.45
CA ARG A 15 16.81 20.24 -21.55
C ARG A 15 15.58 19.37 -21.68
N SER A 16 15.68 18.40 -22.57
CA SER A 16 14.71 17.34 -22.76
C SER A 16 14.44 16.64 -21.43
N THR A 17 13.21 16.77 -20.95
CA THR A 17 12.68 16.03 -19.81
C THR A 17 12.50 14.56 -20.22
N VAL A 18 13.60 13.81 -20.22
CA VAL A 18 13.63 12.37 -20.47
C VAL A 18 13.63 11.63 -19.13
N GLY A 19 12.90 10.52 -19.07
CA GLY A 19 12.41 9.92 -17.84
C GLY A 19 13.47 9.50 -16.82
N TRP A 20 13.20 9.81 -15.55
CA TRP A 20 13.80 9.16 -14.40
C TRP A 20 12.71 8.36 -13.69
N ASN A 21 12.54 7.09 -14.07
CA ASN A 21 11.59 6.15 -13.47
C ASN A 21 12.06 5.66 -12.07
N CYS A 22 12.41 6.59 -11.19
CA CYS A 22 12.64 6.34 -9.77
C CYS A 22 11.41 6.79 -8.97
N PHE A 23 10.99 5.99 -7.99
CA PHE A 23 9.96 6.35 -7.00
C PHE A 23 10.33 7.54 -6.09
N TRP A 24 11.42 8.25 -6.35
CA TRP A 24 12.09 9.09 -5.35
C TRP A 24 12.87 10.24 -5.99
N ARG A 25 12.70 11.47 -5.47
CA ARG A 25 13.31 12.68 -6.03
C ARG A 25 14.69 12.99 -5.43
N PRO A 26 15.65 13.55 -6.19
CA PRO A 26 16.99 13.93 -5.69
C PRO A 26 17.04 15.08 -4.67
N LYS A 27 15.91 15.61 -4.18
CA LYS A 27 15.88 16.74 -3.25
C LYS A 27 16.45 16.38 -1.87
N VAL A 28 16.28 15.14 -1.47
CA VAL A 28 16.99 14.56 -0.33
C VAL A 28 18.32 14.02 -0.90
N ASP A 29 19.45 14.44 -0.31
CA ASP A 29 20.86 14.29 -0.74
C ASP A 29 21.17 13.08 -1.65
N LYS A 30 22.17 13.20 -2.55
CA LYS A 30 22.71 12.12 -3.42
C LYS A 30 22.89 10.78 -2.67
N LYS A 31 23.17 10.82 -1.37
CA LYS A 31 23.26 9.64 -0.49
C LYS A 31 21.95 8.91 -0.25
N GLY A 32 20.81 9.60 -0.15
CA GLY A 32 19.49 8.98 -0.01
C GLY A 32 19.04 8.27 -1.28
N ALA A 33 19.26 8.89 -2.45
CA ALA A 33 19.00 8.24 -3.74
C ALA A 33 19.87 6.98 -3.91
N ALA A 34 21.16 7.08 -3.59
CA ALA A 34 22.08 5.95 -3.62
C ALA A 34 21.72 4.84 -2.60
N LEU A 35 21.15 5.19 -1.44
CA LEU A 35 20.66 4.22 -0.46
C LEU A 35 19.44 3.47 -1.00
N TYR A 36 18.46 4.21 -1.53
CA TYR A 36 17.27 3.64 -2.13
C TYR A 36 17.62 2.69 -3.29
N GLN A 37 18.47 3.13 -4.22
CA GLN A 37 18.96 2.29 -5.34
C GLN A 37 19.70 1.04 -4.86
N ALA A 38 20.45 1.12 -3.75
CA ALA A 38 21.09 -0.05 -3.16
C ALA A 38 20.07 -1.01 -2.52
N MET A 39 19.03 -0.50 -1.87
CA MET A 39 17.93 -1.31 -1.33
C MET A 39 17.16 -2.02 -2.45
N GLU A 40 16.88 -1.35 -3.57
CA GLU A 40 16.30 -1.97 -4.77
C GLU A 40 17.22 -3.04 -5.37
N LYS A 41 18.49 -2.71 -5.62
CA LYS A 41 19.46 -3.63 -6.23
C LYS A 41 19.64 -4.92 -5.41
N HIS A 42 19.67 -4.81 -4.09
CA HIS A 42 19.96 -5.94 -3.20
C HIS A 42 18.72 -6.59 -2.59
N GLN A 43 17.53 -5.99 -2.76
CA GLN A 43 16.26 -6.42 -2.17
C GLN A 43 16.38 -6.66 -0.66
N SER A 44 17.04 -5.73 0.03
CA SER A 44 17.41 -5.83 1.45
C SER A 44 17.50 -4.46 2.08
N VAL A 45 17.12 -4.35 3.36
CA VAL A 45 17.30 -3.15 4.18
C VAL A 45 18.58 -3.17 5.01
N SER A 46 19.36 -4.26 4.95
CA SER A 46 20.57 -4.41 5.75
C SER A 46 21.70 -3.55 5.19
N ILE A 47 21.96 -2.41 5.84
CA ILE A 47 22.99 -1.42 5.42
C ILE A 47 24.34 -2.08 5.15
N ARG A 48 24.73 -3.10 5.93
CA ARG A 48 25.98 -3.86 5.72
C ARG A 48 25.97 -4.71 4.44
N GLN A 49 24.83 -5.28 4.05
CA GLN A 49 24.71 -6.12 2.85
C GLN A 49 24.62 -5.31 1.55
N ILE A 50 24.02 -4.11 1.62
CA ILE A 50 23.77 -3.27 0.43
C ILE A 50 24.91 -2.28 0.12
N SER A 51 25.85 -2.10 1.05
CA SER A 51 27.02 -1.22 0.86
C SER A 51 28.17 -1.95 0.18
N ARG A 52 28.78 -1.35 -0.85
CA ARG A 52 29.95 -1.91 -1.53
C ARG A 52 31.23 -1.80 -0.71
N ASN A 53 31.35 -0.77 0.12
CA ASN A 53 32.53 -0.52 0.96
C ASN A 53 32.19 0.27 2.23
N ARG A 54 33.17 0.45 3.11
CA ARG A 54 32.99 1.12 4.41
C ARG A 54 32.58 2.60 4.28
N ALA A 55 33.05 3.33 3.27
CA ALA A 55 32.71 4.74 3.07
C ALA A 55 31.24 4.91 2.65
N GLU A 56 30.73 4.02 1.80
CA GLU A 56 29.32 3.95 1.45
C GLU A 56 28.45 3.57 2.65
N GLN A 57 28.86 2.55 3.41
CA GLN A 57 28.18 2.11 4.63
C GLN A 57 28.06 3.24 5.67
N VAL A 58 29.16 3.95 5.95
CA VAL A 58 29.16 5.11 6.85
C VAL A 58 28.32 6.25 6.29
N GLY A 59 28.31 6.45 4.97
CA GLY A 59 27.44 7.42 4.30
C GLY A 59 25.95 7.13 4.53
N TYR A 60 25.52 5.88 4.38
CA TYR A 60 24.14 5.47 4.62
C TYR A 60 23.74 5.58 6.10
N TYR A 61 24.60 5.20 7.04
CA TYR A 61 24.32 5.41 8.47
C TYR A 61 24.23 6.89 8.84
N ARG A 62 25.11 7.75 8.31
CA ARG A 62 25.05 9.21 8.50
C ARG A 62 23.76 9.79 7.93
N PHE A 63 23.38 9.38 6.72
CA PHE A 63 22.13 9.78 6.08
C PHE A 63 20.91 9.42 6.94
N LEU A 64 20.80 8.17 7.39
CA LEU A 64 19.68 7.72 8.24
C LEU A 64 19.70 8.31 9.66
N SER A 65 20.84 8.81 10.13
CA SER A 65 20.96 9.48 11.44
C SER A 65 20.82 11.00 11.36
N ASN A 66 20.81 11.60 10.16
CA ASN A 66 20.76 13.05 9.98
C ASN A 66 19.37 13.60 10.30
N GLU A 67 19.27 14.48 11.28
CA GLU A 67 18.03 15.15 11.69
C GLU A 67 17.40 15.98 10.56
N ASN A 68 18.23 16.57 9.69
CA ASN A 68 17.79 17.31 8.51
C ASN A 68 17.16 16.42 7.43
N VAL A 69 17.22 15.09 7.54
CA VAL A 69 16.43 14.18 6.71
C VAL A 69 15.13 13.91 7.47
N THR A 70 14.08 14.65 7.15
CA THR A 70 12.79 14.50 7.86
C THR A 70 11.99 13.31 7.32
N ILE A 71 11.13 12.74 8.16
CA ILE A 71 10.15 11.75 7.70
C ILE A 71 9.21 12.37 6.66
N GLY A 72 8.82 13.64 6.83
CA GLY A 72 7.94 14.36 5.91
C GLY A 72 8.47 14.46 4.49
N GLU A 73 9.76 14.73 4.30
CA GLU A 73 10.39 14.78 2.96
C GLU A 73 10.50 13.39 2.31
N LEU A 74 10.79 12.35 3.10
CA LEU A 74 10.81 10.97 2.62
C LEU A 74 9.41 10.53 2.18
N VAL A 75 8.37 10.83 2.98
CA VAL A 75 6.97 10.53 2.64
C VAL A 75 6.52 11.33 1.42
N GLY A 76 6.81 12.65 1.38
CA GLY A 76 6.50 13.50 0.23
C GLY A 76 7.12 12.99 -1.08
N SER A 77 8.30 12.37 -1.01
CA SER A 77 8.93 11.72 -2.17
C SER A 77 8.17 10.48 -2.65
N LEU A 78 7.57 9.69 -1.75
CA LEU A 78 6.65 8.59 -2.11
C LEU A 78 5.36 9.13 -2.72
N SER A 79 4.78 10.15 -2.09
CA SER A 79 3.56 10.82 -2.52
C SER A 79 3.72 11.42 -3.91
N ASP A 80 4.84 12.07 -4.22
CA ASP A 80 5.16 12.63 -5.54
C ASP A 80 5.10 11.57 -6.66
N HIS A 81 5.60 10.34 -6.41
CA HIS A 81 5.45 9.25 -7.37
C HIS A 81 3.98 8.86 -7.55
N CYS A 82 3.26 8.65 -6.44
CA CYS A 82 1.84 8.32 -6.47
C CYS A 82 1.00 9.38 -7.23
N VAL A 83 1.29 10.67 -7.02
CA VAL A 83 0.67 11.81 -7.69
C VAL A 83 0.80 11.74 -9.21
N SER A 84 1.91 11.22 -9.73
CA SER A 84 2.12 11.07 -11.18
C SER A 84 1.27 9.97 -11.85
N GLN A 85 0.56 9.14 -11.07
CA GLN A 85 -0.11 7.93 -11.56
C GLN A 85 -1.65 8.00 -11.50
N VAL A 86 -2.22 9.09 -10.96
CA VAL A 86 -3.63 9.20 -10.54
C VAL A 86 -4.50 10.17 -11.36
N GLU A 87 -3.93 10.82 -12.38
CA GLU A 87 -4.62 11.81 -13.20
C GLU A 87 -5.92 11.27 -13.83
N ASP A 88 -7.01 12.01 -13.63
CA ASP A 88 -8.38 11.75 -14.10
C ASP A 88 -8.99 10.38 -13.72
N LYS A 89 -8.32 9.62 -12.82
CA LYS A 89 -8.78 8.32 -12.33
C LYS A 89 -9.69 8.43 -11.11
N HIS A 90 -10.54 7.42 -10.93
CA HIS A 90 -11.12 7.11 -9.63
C HIS A 90 -10.14 6.24 -8.86
N ILE A 91 -9.81 6.68 -7.65
CA ILE A 91 -8.79 6.12 -6.78
C ILE A 91 -9.41 5.53 -5.52
N LEU A 92 -8.86 4.40 -5.05
CA LEU A 92 -9.13 3.85 -3.72
C LEU A 92 -7.94 4.13 -2.80
N ALA A 93 -8.19 4.82 -1.70
CA ALA A 93 -7.19 5.14 -0.68
C ALA A 93 -7.38 4.21 0.52
N ILE A 94 -6.72 3.05 0.50
CA ILE A 94 -6.79 2.07 1.59
C ILE A 94 -5.81 2.49 2.69
N SER A 95 -6.32 2.79 3.88
CA SER A 95 -5.46 3.02 5.05
C SER A 95 -5.55 1.82 6.00
N ASP A 96 -4.46 1.53 6.71
CA ASP A 96 -4.43 0.51 7.76
C ASP A 96 -3.19 0.67 8.66
N SER A 97 -3.21 0.06 9.85
CA SER A 97 -2.08 0.06 10.78
C SER A 97 -1.31 -1.26 10.81
N SER A 98 0.00 -1.17 10.96
CA SER A 98 0.85 -2.28 11.39
C SER A 98 1.86 -1.80 12.44
N GLU A 99 2.57 -2.75 13.01
CA GLU A 99 3.58 -2.53 14.04
C GLU A 99 4.94 -2.98 13.49
N ILE A 100 6.02 -2.26 13.77
CA ILE A 100 7.39 -2.73 13.55
C ILE A 100 7.92 -3.16 14.92
N ASN A 101 7.92 -4.48 15.17
CA ASN A 101 8.39 -5.04 16.42
C ASN A 101 9.93 -5.13 16.41
N LEU A 102 10.56 -4.57 17.43
CA LEU A 102 12.01 -4.51 17.60
C LEU A 102 12.45 -5.15 18.93
N GLN A 103 11.57 -5.92 19.59
CA GLN A 103 11.83 -6.49 20.92
C GLN A 103 13.06 -7.38 20.97
N SER A 104 13.30 -8.17 19.91
CA SER A 104 14.51 -8.99 19.73
C SER A 104 15.81 -8.19 19.65
N HIS A 105 15.73 -6.86 19.61
CA HIS A 105 16.85 -5.93 19.44
C HIS A 105 16.95 -4.88 20.55
N VAL A 106 16.05 -4.90 21.55
CA VAL A 106 15.96 -3.90 22.62
C VAL A 106 17.32 -3.60 23.29
N GLY A 107 18.14 -4.62 23.55
CA GLY A 107 19.45 -4.47 24.20
C GLY A 107 20.52 -3.71 23.41
N ARG A 108 20.25 -3.31 22.15
CA ARG A 108 21.11 -2.42 21.36
C ARG A 108 20.44 -1.11 20.94
N LEU A 109 19.17 -0.91 21.25
CA LEU A 109 18.47 0.31 20.84
C LEU A 109 18.83 1.46 21.78
N LYS A 110 18.98 2.66 21.21
CA LYS A 110 19.11 3.90 22.00
C LYS A 110 17.78 4.21 22.67
N ALA A 111 17.83 4.69 23.91
CA ALA A 111 16.63 5.05 24.69
C ALA A 111 15.75 6.13 24.03
N GLU A 112 16.37 7.01 23.23
CA GLU A 112 15.68 8.11 22.55
C GLU A 112 14.65 7.62 21.52
N GLY A 113 13.39 8.03 21.73
CA GLY A 113 12.28 7.68 20.85
C GLY A 113 11.84 6.21 20.92
N LEU A 114 12.28 5.46 21.94
CA LEU A 114 11.68 4.16 22.26
C LEU A 114 10.19 4.30 22.57
N GLY A 115 9.46 3.21 22.33
CA GLY A 115 8.06 3.07 22.70
C GLY A 115 7.60 1.64 22.55
N VAL A 116 6.34 1.40 22.90
CA VAL A 116 5.72 0.06 22.90
C VAL A 116 4.69 -0.10 21.79
N VAL A 117 4.48 -1.36 21.36
CA VAL A 117 3.50 -1.75 20.34
C VAL A 117 2.25 -2.42 20.95
N GLY A 118 1.52 -3.28 20.22
CA GLY A 118 0.12 -3.62 20.49
C GLY A 118 -0.20 -4.33 21.80
N ASN A 119 0.82 -4.85 22.48
CA ASN A 119 0.73 -5.49 23.80
C ASN A 119 1.20 -4.59 24.96
N ASN A 120 1.55 -3.33 24.68
CA ASN A 120 2.11 -2.36 25.64
C ASN A 120 3.39 -2.84 26.36
N THR A 121 4.10 -3.84 25.83
CA THR A 121 5.30 -4.42 26.45
C THR A 121 6.45 -4.60 25.47
N ASP A 122 6.18 -5.04 24.24
CA ASP A 122 7.21 -5.17 23.20
C ASP A 122 7.63 -3.79 22.68
N VAL A 123 8.95 -3.60 22.56
CA VAL A 123 9.53 -2.37 22.01
C VAL A 123 9.37 -2.33 20.49
N GLY A 124 8.93 -1.17 19.98
CA GLY A 124 8.74 -0.97 18.55
C GLY A 124 8.03 0.36 18.26
N PHE A 125 7.41 0.46 17.08
CA PHE A 125 6.59 1.61 16.70
C PHE A 125 5.49 1.22 15.72
N TYR A 126 4.46 2.06 15.60
CA TYR A 126 3.36 1.90 14.66
C TYR A 126 3.66 2.56 13.32
N ILE A 127 3.16 1.96 12.26
CA ILE A 127 3.17 2.48 10.89
C ILE A 127 1.74 2.45 10.33
N HIS A 128 1.31 3.55 9.72
CA HIS A 128 -0.02 3.67 9.10
C HIS A 128 0.12 4.33 7.73
N PRO A 129 0.42 3.55 6.67
CA PRO A 129 0.44 4.02 5.30
C PRO A 129 -0.96 4.07 4.70
N THR A 130 -1.14 4.92 3.70
CA THR A 130 -2.32 4.90 2.83
C THR A 130 -1.91 4.43 1.44
N LEU A 131 -2.33 3.21 1.09
CA LEU A 131 -2.10 2.55 -0.19
C LEU A 131 -3.14 3.00 -1.22
N VAL A 132 -2.65 3.55 -2.33
CA VAL A 132 -3.46 4.06 -3.43
C VAL A 132 -3.60 2.98 -4.49
N LEU A 133 -4.84 2.63 -4.83
CA LEU A 133 -5.17 1.74 -5.94
C LEU A 133 -6.00 2.45 -7.01
N ASP A 134 -5.91 1.98 -8.23
CA ASP A 134 -6.87 2.24 -9.29
C ASP A 134 -8.24 1.60 -8.96
N ALA A 135 -9.36 2.32 -9.08
CA ALA A 135 -10.68 1.79 -8.72
C ALA A 135 -11.29 0.82 -9.76
N GLU A 136 -10.78 0.80 -10.99
CA GLU A 136 -11.32 -0.03 -12.08
C GLU A 136 -10.77 -1.47 -12.03
N ASN A 137 -9.45 -1.57 -11.91
CA ASN A 137 -8.69 -2.84 -11.94
C ASN A 137 -8.03 -3.18 -10.59
N GLY A 138 -7.90 -2.22 -9.67
CA GLY A 138 -7.31 -2.43 -8.36
C GLY A 138 -5.78 -2.40 -8.32
N PHE A 139 -5.11 -2.02 -9.40
CA PHE A 139 -3.65 -1.99 -9.47
C PHE A 139 -3.06 -0.97 -8.47
N PRO A 140 -1.99 -1.29 -7.73
CA PRO A 140 -1.34 -0.35 -6.82
C PRO A 140 -0.61 0.78 -7.55
N LEU A 141 -1.00 2.02 -7.30
CA LEU A 141 -0.44 3.22 -7.92
C LEU A 141 0.63 3.91 -7.05
N GLY A 142 0.68 3.62 -5.75
CA GLY A 142 1.68 4.18 -4.83
C GLY A 142 1.17 4.31 -3.40
N LEU A 143 1.86 5.14 -2.61
CA LEU A 143 1.42 5.55 -1.27
C LEU A 143 1.17 7.07 -1.28
N SER A 144 0.02 7.50 -0.77
CA SER A 144 -0.31 8.94 -0.64
C SER A 144 0.27 9.57 0.62
N THR A 145 0.34 8.81 1.71
CA THR A 145 0.98 9.23 2.98
C THR A 145 1.45 8.02 3.81
N VAL A 146 2.31 8.27 4.80
CA VAL A 146 2.73 7.31 5.83
C VAL A 146 2.87 8.04 7.17
N GLN A 147 2.10 7.61 8.17
CA GLN A 147 2.22 8.07 9.56
C GLN A 147 3.05 7.08 10.38
N LEU A 148 3.89 7.59 11.29
CA LEU A 148 4.82 6.81 12.12
C LEU A 148 4.85 7.37 13.55
N TRP A 149 4.44 6.59 14.55
CA TRP A 149 4.43 7.02 15.96
C TRP A 149 4.78 5.89 16.92
N THR A 150 5.07 6.27 18.16
CA THR A 150 5.38 5.39 19.30
C THR A 150 4.36 5.67 20.40
N ARG A 151 3.97 4.67 21.17
CA ARG A 151 3.34 4.89 22.49
C ARG A 151 4.46 4.90 23.54
N GLU A 152 4.41 5.84 24.48
CA GLU A 152 5.37 5.90 25.58
C GLU A 152 5.26 4.63 26.45
N ILE A 153 6.36 4.21 27.06
CA ILE A 153 6.44 2.91 27.77
C ILE A 153 5.52 2.93 29.00
N ASP A 154 5.44 4.08 29.65
CA ASP A 154 4.67 4.42 30.84
C ASP A 154 3.41 5.25 30.54
N HIS A 155 2.89 5.20 29.30
CA HIS A 155 1.71 5.97 28.92
C HIS A 155 0.47 5.61 29.77
N ALA A 156 -0.19 6.64 30.28
CA ALA A 156 -1.45 6.50 31.01
C ALA A 156 -2.53 5.82 30.15
N ASP A 157 -3.34 4.98 30.78
CA ASP A 157 -4.31 4.14 30.11
C ASP A 157 -5.55 4.93 29.60
N LYS A 158 -6.44 4.25 28.88
CA LYS A 158 -7.65 4.87 28.30
C LYS A 158 -8.64 5.43 29.33
N HIS A 159 -8.60 4.95 30.57
CA HIS A 159 -9.43 5.42 31.68
C HIS A 159 -8.78 6.62 32.35
N GLU A 160 -7.49 6.54 32.67
CA GLU A 160 -6.69 7.63 33.25
C GLU A 160 -6.68 8.86 32.35
N ARG A 161 -6.46 8.68 31.03
CA ARG A 161 -6.53 9.76 30.03
C ARG A 161 -7.96 10.27 29.75
N ASN A 162 -8.99 9.70 30.39
CA ASN A 162 -10.40 9.99 30.15
C ASN A 162 -10.75 9.97 28.64
N TYR A 163 -10.20 8.99 27.90
CA TYR A 163 -10.08 8.99 26.44
C TYR A 163 -11.39 9.24 25.68
N LYS A 164 -12.55 8.94 26.30
CA LYS A 164 -13.87 9.19 25.72
C LYS A 164 -14.19 10.69 25.56
N LYS A 165 -13.62 11.57 26.40
CA LYS A 165 -13.90 13.02 26.43
C LYS A 165 -12.92 13.87 25.62
N LEU A 166 -11.76 13.33 25.25
CA LEU A 166 -10.77 14.09 24.46
C LEU A 166 -11.35 14.51 23.09
N PRO A 167 -10.83 15.57 22.45
CA PRO A 167 -11.01 15.84 21.02
C PRO A 167 -10.61 14.64 20.16
N ILE A 168 -11.01 14.59 18.88
CA ILE A 168 -10.63 13.45 18.02
C ILE A 168 -9.13 13.50 17.70
N GLU A 169 -8.57 14.70 17.59
CA GLU A 169 -7.19 15.06 17.27
C GLU A 169 -6.16 14.52 18.28
N GLU A 170 -6.56 14.39 19.55
CA GLU A 170 -5.70 13.89 20.66
C GLU A 170 -5.75 12.36 20.81
N LYS A 171 -6.55 11.68 19.98
CA LYS A 171 -6.75 10.22 20.01
C LYS A 171 -5.94 9.57 18.90
N GLU A 172 -5.45 8.36 19.15
CA GLU A 172 -4.77 7.58 18.11
C GLU A 172 -5.70 7.27 16.91
N SER A 173 -7.03 7.24 17.14
CA SER A 173 -8.02 7.15 16.06
C SER A 173 -8.01 8.35 15.09
N TYR A 174 -7.33 9.46 15.41
CA TYR A 174 -7.12 10.55 14.45
C TYR A 174 -6.31 10.12 13.22
N LYS A 175 -5.52 9.03 13.32
CA LYS A 175 -4.72 8.47 12.22
C LYS A 175 -5.53 8.35 10.93
N TRP A 176 -6.78 7.90 11.04
CA TRP A 176 -7.71 7.72 9.92
C TRP A 176 -8.11 9.05 9.26
N LEU A 177 -8.57 10.03 10.03
CA LEU A 177 -8.92 11.37 9.53
C LEU A 177 -7.71 12.09 8.92
N ARG A 178 -6.56 11.99 9.58
CA ARG A 178 -5.29 12.56 9.11
C ARG A 178 -4.85 11.93 7.79
N SER A 179 -4.93 10.62 7.65
CA SER A 179 -4.62 9.93 6.40
C SER A 179 -5.56 10.35 5.27
N ALA A 180 -6.86 10.53 5.55
CA ALA A 180 -7.82 11.02 4.57
C ALA A 180 -7.57 12.47 4.14
N ASP A 181 -7.17 13.36 5.07
CA ASP A 181 -6.82 14.77 4.81
C ASP A 181 -5.51 14.91 4.02
N GLU A 182 -4.44 14.24 4.44
CA GLU A 182 -3.15 14.21 3.72
C GLU A 182 -3.31 13.60 2.32
N THR A 183 -4.09 12.52 2.18
CA THR A 183 -4.41 11.91 0.89
C THR A 183 -5.25 12.82 0.01
N GLN A 184 -6.21 13.56 0.57
CA GLN A 184 -6.99 14.54 -0.19
C GLN A 184 -6.12 15.64 -0.80
N ARG A 185 -5.16 16.18 -0.04
CA ARG A 185 -4.20 17.17 -0.57
C ARG A 185 -3.34 16.55 -1.67
N CYS A 186 -2.75 15.38 -1.40
CA CYS A 186 -1.92 14.63 -2.34
C CYS A 186 -2.64 14.37 -3.68
N LEU A 187 -3.80 13.72 -3.65
CA LEU A 187 -4.52 13.32 -4.87
C LEU A 187 -5.19 14.49 -5.60
N SER A 188 -5.40 15.64 -4.93
CA SER A 188 -5.82 16.88 -5.59
C SER A 188 -4.71 17.47 -6.47
N ILE A 189 -3.43 17.35 -6.05
CA ILE A 189 -2.27 17.78 -6.87
C ILE A 189 -2.16 16.91 -8.13
N GLY A 190 -2.40 15.61 -8.00
CA GLY A 190 -2.42 14.66 -9.12
C GLY A 190 -3.68 14.69 -9.98
N ASN A 191 -4.56 15.68 -9.80
CA ASN A 191 -5.84 15.81 -10.52
C ASN A 191 -6.68 14.51 -10.56
N ALA A 192 -6.76 13.80 -9.42
CA ALA A 192 -7.66 12.66 -9.32
C ALA A 192 -9.12 13.08 -9.51
N LYS A 193 -9.88 12.29 -10.27
CA LYS A 193 -11.30 12.53 -10.55
C LYS A 193 -12.16 12.30 -9.32
N MET A 194 -11.87 11.21 -8.59
CA MET A 194 -12.58 10.81 -7.37
C MET A 194 -11.66 9.99 -6.47
N VAL A 195 -11.85 10.09 -5.14
CA VAL A 195 -11.16 9.31 -4.13
C VAL A 195 -12.17 8.57 -3.27
N THR A 196 -11.92 7.30 -2.96
CA THR A 196 -12.69 6.51 -1.99
C THR A 196 -11.76 6.01 -0.90
N HIS A 197 -11.89 6.59 0.29
CA HIS A 197 -11.14 6.19 1.47
C HIS A 197 -11.71 4.87 1.99
N ILE A 198 -10.87 3.83 2.02
CA ILE A 198 -11.25 2.47 2.45
C ILE A 198 -10.53 2.14 3.75
N ALA A 199 -11.29 1.71 4.75
CA ALA A 199 -10.76 1.34 6.05
C ALA A 199 -11.54 0.18 6.68
N ASP A 200 -10.94 -0.44 7.69
CA ASP A 200 -11.47 -1.64 8.34
C ASP A 200 -12.49 -1.30 9.46
N ARG A 201 -12.72 -2.21 10.42
CA ARG A 201 -13.60 -2.01 11.58
C ARG A 201 -13.06 -1.02 12.63
N GLU A 202 -11.78 -0.65 12.62
CA GLU A 202 -11.26 0.40 13.52
C GLU A 202 -11.77 1.80 13.13
N SER A 203 -12.03 2.01 11.84
CA SER A 203 -12.45 3.30 11.28
C SER A 203 -13.97 3.50 11.28
N ASP A 204 -14.75 2.63 11.92
CA ASP A 204 -16.20 2.84 12.10
C ASP A 204 -16.48 3.95 13.11
N MET A 205 -16.20 5.19 12.72
CA MET A 205 -16.35 6.42 13.49
C MET A 205 -17.33 7.37 12.79
N TYR A 206 -18.09 8.12 13.60
CA TYR A 206 -19.10 9.04 13.04
C TYR A 206 -18.46 10.29 12.45
N GLU A 207 -17.37 10.72 13.09
CA GLU A 207 -16.49 11.80 12.73
C GLU A 207 -16.09 11.70 11.24
N GLU A 208 -15.45 10.59 10.83
CA GLU A 208 -15.05 10.32 9.44
C GLU A 208 -16.20 10.36 8.45
N PHE A 209 -17.35 9.75 8.76
CA PHE A 209 -18.53 9.80 7.90
C PHE A 209 -19.05 11.22 7.65
N THR A 210 -18.70 12.19 8.49
CA THR A 210 -19.17 13.57 8.40
C THR A 210 -18.12 14.58 7.92
N THR A 211 -16.82 14.29 8.06
CA THR A 211 -15.73 15.23 7.74
C THR A 211 -14.96 14.89 6.46
N VAL A 212 -14.82 13.61 6.12
CA VAL A 212 -14.07 13.16 4.93
C VAL A 212 -14.89 13.31 3.63
N PRO A 213 -16.20 12.98 3.58
CA PRO A 213 -16.94 13.01 2.33
C PRO A 213 -17.18 14.41 1.76
N ASN A 214 -17.01 14.55 0.45
CA ASN A 214 -17.37 15.74 -0.32
C ASN A 214 -17.64 15.34 -1.79
N ARG A 215 -17.79 16.30 -2.72
CA ARG A 215 -18.11 16.02 -4.13
C ARG A 215 -17.12 15.10 -4.86
N LYS A 216 -15.85 15.03 -4.40
CA LYS A 216 -14.82 14.15 -4.96
C LYS A 216 -14.39 13.03 -4.00
N ASN A 217 -14.84 13.05 -2.75
CA ASN A 217 -14.37 12.14 -1.70
C ASN A 217 -15.51 11.29 -1.14
N HIS A 218 -15.29 9.99 -1.16
CA HIS A 218 -16.20 9.00 -0.61
C HIS A 218 -15.49 8.18 0.46
N VAL A 219 -16.27 7.53 1.32
CA VAL A 219 -15.78 6.60 2.36
C VAL A 219 -16.37 5.22 2.11
N LEU A 220 -15.64 4.18 2.51
CA LEU A 220 -16.07 2.78 2.50
C LEU A 220 -15.45 2.05 3.69
N VAL A 221 -16.26 1.84 4.72
CA VAL A 221 -15.81 1.33 6.03
C VAL A 221 -16.61 0.10 6.43
N ARG A 222 -15.96 -0.91 7.02
CA ARG A 222 -16.67 -2.08 7.56
C ARG A 222 -17.26 -1.77 8.93
N ALA A 223 -18.57 -1.89 9.05
CA ALA A 223 -19.26 -1.67 10.31
C ALA A 223 -18.80 -2.63 11.41
N ARG A 224 -18.64 -2.06 12.60
CA ARG A 224 -18.33 -2.67 13.90
C ARG A 224 -19.40 -2.34 14.93
N ILE A 225 -19.98 -1.15 14.84
CA ILE A 225 -20.95 -0.60 15.78
C ILE A 225 -22.35 -0.83 15.19
N ASP A 226 -23.26 -1.38 15.99
CA ASP A 226 -24.68 -1.38 15.66
C ASP A 226 -25.27 0.01 15.98
N ARG A 227 -25.54 0.79 14.93
CA ARG A 227 -25.82 2.23 15.04
C ARG A 227 -27.32 2.50 15.06
N ARG A 228 -27.75 3.50 15.84
CA ARG A 228 -29.13 4.02 15.80
C ARG A 228 -29.39 4.74 14.47
N LEU A 229 -30.59 4.54 13.92
CA LEU A 229 -31.04 5.15 12.68
C LEU A 229 -32.15 6.17 12.96
N ILE A 230 -32.08 7.34 12.32
CA ILE A 230 -33.12 8.38 12.42
C ILE A 230 -34.39 7.90 11.73
N GLY A 231 -35.53 7.99 12.41
CA GLY A 231 -36.84 7.63 11.87
C GLY A 231 -37.08 6.12 11.74
N LYS A 232 -36.30 5.29 12.44
CA LYS A 232 -36.51 3.83 12.56
C LYS A 232 -36.49 3.46 14.04
N THR A 233 -37.21 2.40 14.41
CA THR A 233 -37.16 1.82 15.76
C THR A 233 -36.03 0.79 15.88
N GLN A 234 -35.65 0.17 14.77
CA GLN A 234 -34.55 -0.79 14.66
C GLN A 234 -33.18 -0.10 14.65
N SER A 235 -32.17 -0.82 15.14
CA SER A 235 -30.75 -0.52 14.90
C SER A 235 -30.35 -0.87 13.45
N LEU A 236 -29.16 -0.41 13.03
CA LEU A 236 -28.61 -0.67 11.70
C LEU A 236 -28.61 -2.16 11.32
N TYR A 237 -28.18 -3.04 12.22
CA TYR A 237 -28.05 -4.47 11.96
C TYR A 237 -29.41 -5.16 11.85
N ALA A 238 -30.35 -4.82 12.75
CA ALA A 238 -31.71 -5.34 12.69
C ALA A 238 -32.47 -4.82 11.46
N TYR A 239 -32.27 -3.55 11.10
CA TYR A 239 -32.84 -2.94 9.90
C TYR A 239 -32.33 -3.59 8.61
N LEU A 240 -31.00 -3.80 8.49
CA LEU A 240 -30.38 -4.47 7.35
C LEU A 240 -30.91 -5.89 7.16
N ASN A 241 -31.03 -6.68 8.23
CA ASN A 241 -31.51 -8.05 8.14
C ASN A 241 -32.98 -8.17 7.67
N GLN A 242 -33.76 -7.08 7.77
CA GLN A 242 -35.15 -6.98 7.30
C GLN A 242 -35.28 -6.45 5.87
N GLN A 243 -34.18 -6.03 5.22
CA GLN A 243 -34.23 -5.58 3.82
C GLN A 243 -34.39 -6.76 2.86
N PRO A 244 -35.03 -6.56 1.69
CA PRO A 244 -35.06 -7.57 0.64
C PRO A 244 -33.64 -7.96 0.20
N SER A 245 -33.52 -9.17 -0.35
CA SER A 245 -32.32 -9.55 -1.07
C SER A 245 -32.27 -8.81 -2.40
N GLU A 246 -31.17 -8.11 -2.66
CA GLU A 246 -30.84 -7.56 -3.98
C GLU A 246 -30.38 -8.67 -4.95
N GLY A 247 -29.97 -9.81 -4.40
CA GLY A 247 -29.47 -10.97 -5.14
C GLY A 247 -28.38 -11.70 -4.37
N THR A 248 -27.63 -12.53 -5.07
CA THR A 248 -26.59 -13.40 -4.50
C THR A 248 -25.30 -13.37 -5.31
N TYR A 249 -24.17 -13.69 -4.68
CA TYR A 249 -22.92 -14.00 -5.36
C TYR A 249 -22.16 -15.12 -4.65
N THR A 250 -21.29 -15.80 -5.39
CA THR A 250 -20.41 -16.85 -4.89
C THR A 250 -19.01 -16.32 -4.62
N VAL A 251 -18.34 -16.85 -3.59
CA VAL A 251 -16.90 -16.67 -3.35
C VAL A 251 -16.23 -18.02 -3.12
N ASP A 252 -15.13 -18.28 -3.83
CA ASP A 252 -14.21 -19.38 -3.53
C ASP A 252 -13.43 -19.07 -2.23
N VAL A 253 -13.67 -19.86 -1.19
CA VAL A 253 -12.96 -19.76 0.08
C VAL A 253 -11.80 -20.76 0.06
N PRO A 254 -10.53 -20.29 -0.02
CA PRO A 254 -9.39 -21.19 -0.10
C PRO A 254 -9.15 -21.89 1.24
N ALA A 255 -8.65 -23.12 1.18
CA ALA A 255 -8.20 -23.86 2.35
C ALA A 255 -7.12 -23.08 3.13
N ASP A 256 -7.16 -23.17 4.46
CA ASP A 256 -6.11 -22.68 5.34
C ASP A 256 -5.85 -23.70 6.46
N PRO A 257 -4.86 -24.58 6.28
CA PRO A 257 -4.55 -25.64 7.24
C PRO A 257 -4.21 -25.14 8.64
N ARG A 258 -3.75 -23.89 8.79
CA ARG A 258 -3.38 -23.28 10.09
C ARG A 258 -4.57 -23.11 11.02
N ILE A 259 -5.77 -23.02 10.45
CA ILE A 259 -7.05 -22.87 11.15
C ILE A 259 -8.03 -24.00 10.79
N GLY A 260 -7.54 -25.10 10.20
CA GLY A 260 -8.37 -26.25 9.80
C GLY A 260 -9.39 -25.98 8.69
N ARG A 261 -9.34 -24.83 8.01
CA ARG A 261 -10.35 -24.46 7.01
C ARG A 261 -10.14 -25.25 5.72
N THR A 262 -11.18 -25.96 5.26
CA THR A 262 -11.20 -26.63 3.95
C THR A 262 -11.52 -25.65 2.82
N THR A 263 -11.21 -26.05 1.58
CA THR A 263 -11.64 -25.29 0.40
C THR A 263 -13.13 -25.47 0.19
N ARG A 264 -13.86 -24.41 -0.13
CA ARG A 264 -15.31 -24.46 -0.34
C ARG A 264 -15.83 -23.28 -1.15
N GLU A 265 -16.94 -23.50 -1.83
CA GLU A 265 -17.76 -22.42 -2.37
C GLU A 265 -18.62 -21.81 -1.23
N ALA A 266 -18.73 -20.49 -1.17
CA ALA A 266 -19.61 -19.79 -0.25
C ALA A 266 -20.61 -18.94 -1.03
N LEU A 267 -21.90 -19.25 -0.91
CA LEU A 267 -23.00 -18.44 -1.46
C LEU A 267 -23.36 -17.33 -0.46
N LEU A 268 -23.37 -16.07 -0.90
CA LEU A 268 -23.74 -14.93 -0.08
C LEU A 268 -24.98 -14.23 -0.63
N ILE A 269 -25.92 -13.92 0.26
CA ILE A 269 -27.03 -12.98 0.01
C ILE A 269 -26.51 -11.55 0.18
N VAL A 270 -26.88 -10.67 -0.74
CA VAL A 270 -26.61 -9.23 -0.68
C VAL A 270 -27.90 -8.49 -0.37
N ARG A 271 -27.82 -7.54 0.58
CA ARG A 271 -28.88 -6.56 0.87
C ARG A 271 -28.29 -5.16 0.82
N CYS A 272 -29.04 -4.18 0.33
CA CYS A 272 -28.63 -2.78 0.40
C CYS A 272 -29.73 -1.89 0.98
N ALA A 273 -29.34 -0.78 1.60
CA ALA A 273 -30.29 0.27 1.97
C ALA A 273 -29.61 1.63 2.14
N MET A 274 -30.33 2.68 1.79
CA MET A 274 -30.03 4.03 2.25
C MET A 274 -30.40 4.15 3.73
N VAL A 275 -29.45 4.60 4.55
CA VAL A 275 -29.60 4.74 6.01
C VAL A 275 -29.21 6.14 6.48
N LYS A 276 -29.90 6.64 7.51
CA LYS A 276 -29.61 7.93 8.14
C LYS A 276 -29.13 7.68 9.58
N ILE A 277 -27.82 7.57 9.74
CA ILE A 277 -27.17 7.24 11.02
C ILE A 277 -27.26 8.43 11.96
N GLN A 278 -27.70 8.20 13.20
CA GLN A 278 -27.76 9.23 14.25
C GLN A 278 -26.36 9.55 14.80
N ARG A 279 -26.10 10.83 15.11
CA ARG A 279 -24.89 11.25 15.84
C ARG A 279 -24.85 10.59 17.23
N PRO A 280 -23.75 9.95 17.63
CA PRO A 280 -23.54 9.50 19.01
C PRO A 280 -23.68 10.66 20.00
N GLU A 281 -24.41 10.46 21.09
CA GLU A 281 -24.72 11.49 22.10
C GLU A 281 -23.46 12.16 22.70
N LYS A 282 -22.35 11.42 22.76
CA LYS A 282 -21.03 11.90 23.22
C LYS A 282 -20.36 12.93 22.29
N LEU A 283 -20.82 13.08 21.04
CA LEU A 283 -20.23 14.01 20.08
C LEU A 283 -20.96 15.36 20.12
N SER A 284 -20.16 16.41 20.19
CA SER A 284 -20.60 17.80 20.22
C SER A 284 -21.60 18.13 19.11
N ALA A 285 -22.66 18.84 19.49
CA ALA A 285 -23.67 19.31 18.56
C ALA A 285 -23.23 20.50 17.71
N LYS A 286 -22.13 21.16 18.09
CA LYS A 286 -21.55 22.29 17.35
C LYS A 286 -20.71 21.82 16.16
N ASP A 287 -19.98 20.72 16.36
CA ASP A 287 -18.92 20.29 15.45
C ASP A 287 -19.40 19.22 14.45
N TYR A 288 -20.46 18.47 14.81
CA TYR A 288 -20.95 17.35 14.01
C TYR A 288 -22.47 17.42 13.78
N PRO A 289 -22.97 17.17 12.55
CA PRO A 289 -24.40 17.19 12.24
C PRO A 289 -25.15 16.12 13.06
N PRO A 290 -26.46 16.30 13.34
CA PRO A 290 -27.25 15.36 14.16
C PRO A 290 -27.43 13.98 13.51
N SER A 291 -27.18 13.87 12.20
CA SER A 291 -27.24 12.63 11.46
C SER A 291 -26.45 12.70 10.16
N VAL A 292 -25.97 11.56 9.66
CA VAL A 292 -25.33 11.41 8.35
C VAL A 292 -26.11 10.44 7.46
N LYS A 293 -26.27 10.76 6.17
CA LYS A 293 -26.84 9.87 5.16
C LYS A 293 -25.73 8.99 4.58
N LEU A 294 -25.86 7.67 4.68
CA LEU A 294 -24.97 6.69 4.07
C LEU A 294 -25.79 5.64 3.31
N TYR A 295 -25.11 4.80 2.55
CA TYR A 295 -25.63 3.55 2.02
C TYR A 295 -24.94 2.40 2.76
N ALA A 296 -25.73 1.41 3.13
CA ALA A 296 -25.29 0.23 3.84
C ALA A 296 -25.47 -1.00 2.94
N VAL A 297 -24.41 -1.81 2.83
CA VAL A 297 -24.41 -3.08 2.09
C VAL A 297 -24.12 -4.20 3.07
N GLU A 298 -25.01 -5.17 3.18
CA GLU A 298 -24.80 -6.42 3.92
C GLU A 298 -24.55 -7.55 2.92
N ALA A 299 -23.46 -8.29 3.13
CA ALA A 299 -23.19 -9.57 2.46
C ALA A 299 -23.10 -10.64 3.55
N VAL A 300 -23.99 -11.63 3.49
CA VAL A 300 -24.11 -12.69 4.51
C VAL A 300 -24.13 -14.06 3.84
N GLU A 301 -23.26 -14.94 4.31
CA GLU A 301 -23.19 -16.32 3.86
C GLU A 301 -24.45 -17.12 4.21
N VAL A 302 -24.94 -17.86 3.23
CA VAL A 302 -26.08 -18.78 3.36
C VAL A 302 -25.55 -20.17 3.70
N ASN A 303 -26.13 -20.80 4.72
CA ASN A 303 -25.82 -22.18 5.14
C ASN A 303 -24.30 -22.45 5.32
N PRO A 304 -23.60 -21.70 6.20
CA PRO A 304 -22.18 -21.95 6.46
C PRO A 304 -21.94 -23.38 6.95
N PRO A 305 -20.77 -23.98 6.67
CA PRO A 305 -20.44 -25.31 7.17
C PRO A 305 -20.53 -25.39 8.70
N ALA A 306 -20.96 -26.53 9.22
CA ALA A 306 -21.08 -26.76 10.65
C ALA A 306 -19.75 -26.41 11.39
N GLY A 307 -19.85 -25.63 12.47
CA GLY A 307 -18.69 -25.15 13.23
C GLY A 307 -17.85 -24.06 12.56
N THR A 308 -18.27 -23.51 11.41
CA THR A 308 -17.60 -22.39 10.74
C THR A 308 -18.37 -21.09 10.94
N GLU A 309 -17.69 -20.03 11.39
CA GLU A 309 -18.24 -18.67 11.42
C GLU A 309 -18.59 -18.20 9.99
N PRO A 310 -19.82 -17.70 9.73
CA PRO A 310 -20.23 -17.27 8.39
C PRO A 310 -19.43 -16.05 7.91
N ILE A 311 -19.20 -15.96 6.60
CA ILE A 311 -18.76 -14.70 5.99
C ILE A 311 -19.88 -13.68 6.16
N HIS A 312 -19.65 -12.70 7.05
CA HIS A 312 -20.59 -11.62 7.30
C HIS A 312 -19.91 -10.26 7.25
N TRP A 313 -20.19 -9.53 6.17
CA TRP A 313 -19.75 -8.16 5.95
C TRP A 313 -20.95 -7.21 6.02
N ARG A 314 -20.75 -6.09 6.71
CA ARG A 314 -21.62 -4.92 6.70
C ARG A 314 -20.74 -3.74 6.37
N LEU A 315 -20.98 -3.10 5.24
CA LEU A 315 -20.17 -2.02 4.69
C LEU A 315 -20.99 -0.74 4.67
N LEU A 316 -20.42 0.35 5.16
CA LEU A 316 -21.01 1.68 5.15
C LEU A 316 -20.25 2.54 4.15
N THR A 317 -20.97 3.21 3.25
CA THR A 317 -20.38 4.06 2.22
C THR A 317 -21.20 5.31 1.92
N THR A 318 -20.56 6.35 1.39
CA THR A 318 -21.25 7.51 0.79
C THR A 318 -21.50 7.36 -0.70
N HIS A 319 -21.02 6.29 -1.34
CA HIS A 319 -21.43 5.93 -2.70
C HIS A 319 -22.92 5.60 -2.76
N HIS A 320 -23.55 5.91 -3.89
CA HIS A 320 -24.95 5.60 -4.11
C HIS A 320 -25.12 4.10 -4.40
N VAL A 321 -25.96 3.41 -3.63
CA VAL A 321 -26.24 1.97 -3.80
C VAL A 321 -27.74 1.72 -3.74
N VAL A 322 -28.33 1.35 -4.87
CA VAL A 322 -29.78 1.05 -5.01
C VAL A 322 -30.06 -0.19 -5.86
N CYS A 323 -29.01 -1.00 -6.14
CA CYS A 323 -29.13 -2.26 -6.86
C CYS A 323 -27.94 -3.19 -6.53
N LEU A 324 -28.09 -4.46 -6.90
CA LEU A 324 -27.06 -5.49 -6.75
C LEU A 324 -25.71 -5.12 -7.37
N GLU A 325 -25.69 -4.59 -8.60
CA GLU A 325 -24.44 -4.25 -9.31
C GLU A 325 -23.59 -3.24 -8.53
N GLN A 326 -24.23 -2.17 -8.03
CA GLN A 326 -23.58 -1.17 -7.19
C GLN A 326 -23.10 -1.79 -5.87
N ALA A 327 -23.90 -2.66 -5.25
CA ALA A 327 -23.51 -3.34 -4.02
C ALA A 327 -22.31 -4.29 -4.22
N LEU A 328 -22.26 -5.02 -5.33
CA LEU A 328 -21.13 -5.88 -5.72
C LEU A 328 -19.86 -5.06 -5.99
N GLN A 329 -19.97 -3.87 -6.58
CA GLN A 329 -18.81 -2.98 -6.77
C GLN A 329 -18.25 -2.47 -5.43
N ILE A 330 -19.11 -2.14 -4.45
CA ILE A 330 -18.69 -1.81 -3.07
C ILE A 330 -17.99 -3.00 -2.40
N ILE A 331 -18.55 -4.20 -2.53
CA ILE A 331 -17.94 -5.43 -2.01
C ILE A 331 -16.57 -5.65 -2.67
N ARG A 332 -16.47 -5.53 -4.00
CA ARG A 332 -15.23 -5.70 -4.78
C ARG A 332 -14.14 -4.73 -4.31
N TRP A 333 -14.43 -3.44 -4.19
CA TRP A 333 -13.49 -2.46 -3.62
C TRP A 333 -13.06 -2.83 -2.20
N TYR A 334 -13.98 -3.32 -1.36
CA TYR A 334 -13.62 -3.75 0.00
C TYR A 334 -12.76 -5.03 0.02
N THR A 335 -12.93 -5.99 -0.91
CA THR A 335 -12.02 -7.16 -1.02
C THR A 335 -10.57 -6.72 -1.22
N TRP A 336 -10.36 -5.62 -1.95
CA TRP A 336 -9.04 -5.09 -2.27
C TRP A 336 -8.32 -4.41 -1.10
N ARG A 337 -9.02 -4.14 0.01
CA ARG A 337 -8.41 -3.69 1.28
C ARG A 337 -7.22 -4.57 1.68
N TRP A 338 -7.31 -5.89 1.46
CA TRP A 338 -6.27 -6.87 1.79
C TRP A 338 -4.93 -6.69 1.01
N ARG A 339 -4.85 -5.75 0.06
CA ARG A 339 -3.56 -5.40 -0.58
C ARG A 339 -2.60 -4.69 0.38
N ILE A 340 -3.10 -3.95 1.38
CA ILE A 340 -2.23 -3.32 2.39
C ILE A 340 -1.60 -4.34 3.35
N GLU A 341 -2.32 -5.42 3.67
CA GLU A 341 -1.80 -6.56 4.44
C GLU A 341 -0.63 -7.26 3.70
N GLN A 342 -0.73 -7.34 2.38
CA GLN A 342 0.37 -7.82 1.54
C GLN A 342 1.56 -6.86 1.53
N LEU A 343 1.32 -5.53 1.54
CA LEU A 343 2.38 -4.54 1.70
C LEU A 343 3.14 -4.73 3.03
N PHE A 344 2.41 -4.93 4.13
CA PHE A 344 3.01 -5.22 5.44
C PHE A 344 3.80 -6.54 5.44
N ALA A 345 3.27 -7.59 4.82
CA ALA A 345 3.98 -8.87 4.69
C ALA A 345 5.28 -8.74 3.87
N ILE A 346 5.28 -7.94 2.79
CA ILE A 346 6.47 -7.64 1.99
C ILE A 346 7.50 -6.84 2.80
N LEU A 347 7.07 -5.87 3.60
CA LEU A 347 7.94 -5.06 4.45
C LEU A 347 8.63 -5.90 5.54
N LYS A 348 7.91 -6.89 6.09
CA LYS A 348 8.36 -7.81 7.14
C LYS A 348 9.04 -9.06 6.58
N THR A 349 9.03 -10.15 7.36
CA THR A 349 9.78 -11.39 7.18
C THR A 349 9.58 -12.11 5.84
N ALA A 350 8.46 -11.91 5.13
CA ALA A 350 8.22 -12.60 3.86
C ALA A 350 9.02 -11.99 2.68
N GLY A 351 9.45 -10.72 2.80
CA GLY A 351 10.20 -9.97 1.80
C GLY A 351 11.46 -9.31 2.38
N LEU A 352 11.36 -8.04 2.75
CA LEU A 352 12.50 -7.17 3.09
C LEU A 352 13.07 -7.40 4.51
N ASN A 353 12.31 -8.08 5.38
CA ASN A 353 12.67 -8.41 6.75
C ASN A 353 13.09 -7.20 7.61
N LEU A 354 12.32 -6.11 7.54
CA LEU A 354 12.64 -4.82 8.17
C LEU A 354 12.89 -4.92 9.69
N GLU A 355 12.14 -5.77 10.39
CA GLU A 355 12.23 -5.97 11.84
C GLU A 355 13.59 -6.53 12.29
N ALA A 356 14.33 -7.20 11.38
CA ALA A 356 15.70 -7.69 11.64
C ALA A 356 16.80 -6.63 11.46
N THR A 357 16.43 -5.35 11.31
CA THR A 357 17.39 -4.25 11.06
C THR A 357 18.38 -4.06 12.21
N GLN A 358 19.65 -3.82 11.87
CA GLN A 358 20.77 -3.62 12.81
C GLN A 358 21.05 -2.15 13.13
N LEU A 359 20.10 -1.25 12.85
CA LEU A 359 20.14 0.12 13.33
C LEU A 359 19.79 0.18 14.83
N GLU A 360 20.33 1.19 15.50
CA GLU A 360 20.18 1.38 16.96
C GLU A 360 19.23 2.55 17.31
N SER A 361 19.04 3.50 16.39
CA SER A 361 18.15 4.66 16.60
C SER A 361 16.77 4.41 16.01
N ILE A 362 15.71 4.62 16.80
CA ILE A 362 14.33 4.52 16.31
C ILE A 362 14.05 5.53 15.18
N ALA A 363 14.60 6.74 15.24
CA ALA A 363 14.47 7.71 14.16
C ALA A 363 15.10 7.21 12.84
N ALA A 364 16.26 6.56 12.92
CA ALA A 364 16.91 5.95 11.76
C ALA A 364 16.11 4.76 11.20
N ILE A 365 15.51 3.92 12.07
CA ILE A 365 14.65 2.81 11.66
C ILE A 365 13.35 3.34 11.02
N LYS A 366 12.73 4.37 11.58
CA LYS A 366 11.55 5.05 11.00
C LYS A 366 11.86 5.56 9.59
N ARG A 367 13.00 6.24 9.36
CA ARG A 367 13.46 6.66 8.01
C ARG A 367 13.66 5.49 7.06
N LEU A 368 14.33 4.42 7.51
CA LEU A 368 14.54 3.20 6.74
C LEU A 368 13.20 2.53 6.35
N SER A 369 12.20 2.61 7.23
CA SER A 369 10.86 2.04 7.00
C SER A 369 10.14 2.73 5.83
N VAL A 370 10.23 4.06 5.75
CA VAL A 370 9.66 4.85 4.63
C VAL A 370 10.33 4.48 3.31
N LEU A 371 11.66 4.33 3.28
CA LEU A 371 12.39 3.89 2.09
C LEU A 371 12.04 2.44 1.70
N ALA A 372 11.89 1.56 2.69
CA ALA A 372 11.55 0.15 2.47
C ALA A 372 10.12 -0.04 1.93
N LEU A 373 9.18 0.82 2.33
CA LEU A 373 7.82 0.83 1.78
C LEU A 373 7.80 1.04 0.25
N SER A 374 8.68 1.89 -0.31
CA SER A 374 8.79 2.07 -1.76
C SER A 374 9.18 0.77 -2.48
N VAL A 375 10.22 0.09 -1.99
CA VAL A 375 10.66 -1.21 -2.53
C VAL A 375 9.55 -2.26 -2.38
N ALA A 376 8.77 -2.20 -1.29
CA ALA A 376 7.64 -3.08 -1.07
C ALA A 376 6.47 -2.82 -2.03
N VAL A 377 6.22 -1.57 -2.44
CA VAL A 377 5.20 -1.23 -3.46
C VAL A 377 5.56 -1.85 -4.82
N ARG A 378 6.83 -1.79 -5.26
CA ARG A 378 7.27 -2.40 -6.52
C ARG A 378 7.00 -3.92 -6.55
N ILE A 379 7.28 -4.63 -5.45
CA ILE A 379 6.94 -6.05 -5.30
C ILE A 379 5.42 -6.27 -5.31
N LEU A 380 4.65 -5.42 -4.62
CA LEU A 380 3.18 -5.51 -4.59
C LEU A 380 2.57 -5.31 -5.98
N GLN A 381 3.06 -4.33 -6.75
CA GLN A 381 2.65 -4.07 -8.13
C GLN A 381 2.87 -5.30 -9.01
N MET A 382 4.03 -5.96 -8.90
CA MET A 382 4.26 -7.23 -9.60
C MET A 382 3.24 -8.31 -9.18
N ILE A 383 2.99 -8.50 -7.88
CA ILE A 383 2.01 -9.50 -7.39
C ILE A 383 0.60 -9.23 -7.93
N GLN A 384 0.16 -7.97 -7.94
CA GLN A 384 -1.19 -7.57 -8.33
C GLN A 384 -1.36 -7.42 -9.85
N GLY A 385 -0.28 -7.12 -10.57
CA GLY A 385 -0.27 -6.91 -12.02
C GLY A 385 0.08 -8.15 -12.84
N ARG A 386 0.59 -9.24 -12.23
CA ARG A 386 1.10 -10.45 -12.94
C ARG A 386 0.10 -11.14 -13.87
N ASP A 387 -1.20 -10.86 -13.73
CA ASP A 387 -2.27 -11.50 -14.47
C ASP A 387 -3.00 -10.53 -15.44
N ASN A 388 -2.62 -9.23 -15.49
CA ASN A 388 -3.20 -8.24 -16.41
C ASN A 388 -2.18 -7.85 -17.52
N PRO A 389 -2.35 -8.32 -18.77
CA PRO A 389 -1.44 -8.06 -19.89
C PRO A 389 -1.44 -6.61 -20.40
N GLU A 390 -2.42 -5.79 -20.02
CA GLU A 390 -2.52 -4.38 -20.42
C GLU A 390 -1.54 -3.47 -19.64
N LEU A 391 -1.07 -3.94 -18.48
CA LEU A 391 -0.12 -3.19 -17.65
C LEU A 391 1.29 -3.25 -18.27
N SER A 392 1.91 -2.10 -18.47
CA SER A 392 3.29 -2.00 -18.98
C SER A 392 4.32 -2.38 -17.91
N ALA A 393 5.41 -3.04 -18.32
CA ALA A 393 6.57 -3.28 -17.48
C ALA A 393 7.24 -1.98 -16.99
N ASN A 394 7.03 -0.85 -17.68
CA ASN A 394 7.52 0.48 -17.27
C ASN A 394 7.09 0.87 -15.84
N LEU A 395 5.99 0.29 -15.33
CA LEU A 395 5.48 0.50 -13.97
C LEU A 395 6.43 -0.03 -12.89
N ALA A 396 7.32 -0.98 -13.21
CA ALA A 396 8.21 -1.63 -12.25
C ALA A 396 9.65 -1.85 -12.74
N PHE A 397 9.96 -1.55 -14.01
CA PHE A 397 11.28 -1.79 -14.63
C PHE A 397 11.63 -0.68 -15.63
N SER A 398 12.87 -0.19 -15.57
CA SER A 398 13.39 0.74 -16.58
C SER A 398 13.59 0.07 -17.95
N ASP A 399 13.76 0.88 -19.00
CA ASP A 399 14.01 0.37 -20.36
C ASP A 399 15.27 -0.51 -20.42
N GLU A 400 16.35 -0.12 -19.73
CA GLU A 400 17.57 -0.93 -19.59
C GLU A 400 17.28 -2.29 -18.92
N GLN A 401 16.48 -2.29 -17.85
CA GLN A 401 16.10 -3.52 -17.15
C GLN A 401 15.25 -4.41 -18.06
N GLN A 402 14.37 -3.84 -18.88
CA GLN A 402 13.58 -4.60 -19.85
C GLN A 402 14.42 -5.18 -20.99
N GLN A 403 15.43 -4.47 -21.49
CA GLN A 403 16.38 -5.03 -22.46
C GLN A 403 17.15 -6.22 -21.86
N CYS A 404 17.53 -6.14 -20.59
CA CYS A 404 18.13 -7.26 -19.86
C CYS A 404 17.13 -8.42 -19.67
N LEU A 405 15.87 -8.14 -19.30
CA LEU A 405 14.81 -9.16 -19.22
C LEU A 405 14.58 -9.86 -20.56
N SER A 406 14.55 -9.14 -21.68
CA SER A 406 14.47 -9.74 -23.02
C SER A 406 15.67 -10.61 -23.37
N THR A 407 16.87 -10.23 -22.92
CA THR A 407 18.08 -11.07 -23.05
C THR A 407 17.98 -12.35 -22.20
N LEU A 408 17.35 -12.26 -21.02
CA LEU A 408 17.21 -13.38 -20.08
C LEU A 408 16.04 -14.31 -20.39
N ALA A 409 14.97 -13.83 -21.04
CA ALA A 409 13.74 -14.59 -21.26
C ALA A 409 14.00 -16.00 -21.84
N PRO A 410 14.83 -16.21 -22.88
CA PRO A 410 15.11 -17.54 -23.42
C PRO A 410 15.79 -18.49 -22.43
N THR A 411 16.55 -17.96 -21.47
CA THR A 411 17.30 -18.76 -20.48
C THR A 411 16.42 -19.28 -19.34
N VAL A 412 15.22 -18.72 -19.18
CA VAL A 412 14.25 -19.10 -18.14
C VAL A 412 13.00 -19.77 -18.70
N GLU A 413 12.89 -19.96 -20.01
CA GLU A 413 11.85 -20.79 -20.62
C GLU A 413 12.08 -22.28 -20.31
N GLY A 414 11.01 -23.07 -20.32
CA GLY A 414 11.10 -24.54 -20.32
C GLY A 414 10.85 -25.12 -21.71
N HIS A 415 11.23 -26.37 -21.94
CA HIS A 415 11.09 -27.06 -23.23
C HIS A 415 9.65 -27.37 -23.66
N THR A 416 8.64 -26.99 -22.87
CA THR A 416 7.23 -27.23 -23.17
C THR A 416 6.46 -25.92 -23.24
N PRO A 417 5.41 -25.78 -24.08
CA PRO A 417 4.60 -24.56 -24.15
C PRO A 417 3.97 -24.13 -22.82
N ARG A 418 3.76 -25.09 -21.89
CA ARG A 418 3.27 -24.82 -20.52
C ARG A 418 4.28 -24.12 -19.62
N GLN A 419 5.56 -24.09 -20.02
CA GLN A 419 6.67 -23.47 -19.30
C GLN A 419 7.36 -22.35 -20.12
N GLN A 420 6.73 -21.89 -21.19
CA GLN A 420 7.09 -20.66 -21.91
C GLN A 420 6.31 -19.48 -21.34
N ASN A 421 6.77 -18.26 -21.61
CA ASN A 421 6.13 -17.04 -21.11
C ASN A 421 4.88 -16.73 -21.97
N PRO A 422 3.64 -16.79 -21.42
CA PRO A 422 2.42 -16.64 -22.21
C PRO A 422 2.01 -15.17 -22.42
N TYR A 423 2.76 -14.21 -21.88
CA TYR A 423 2.37 -12.80 -21.82
C TYR A 423 3.11 -11.97 -22.89
N PRO A 424 2.50 -10.89 -23.41
CA PRO A 424 3.15 -10.01 -24.38
C PRO A 424 4.47 -9.43 -23.83
N PRO A 425 5.56 -9.39 -24.62
CA PRO A 425 6.79 -8.68 -24.25
C PRO A 425 6.49 -7.24 -23.82
N HIS A 426 7.28 -6.71 -22.89
CA HIS A 426 7.09 -5.37 -22.29
C HIS A 426 5.81 -5.19 -21.45
N SER A 427 5.00 -6.24 -21.23
CA SER A 427 3.96 -6.23 -20.20
C SER A 427 4.51 -6.54 -18.80
N LEU A 428 3.86 -6.05 -17.76
CA LEU A 428 4.20 -6.31 -16.36
C LEU A 428 4.05 -7.81 -15.99
N PRO A 429 3.04 -8.55 -16.47
CA PRO A 429 3.03 -10.01 -16.43
C PRO A 429 4.26 -10.68 -17.03
N TRP A 430 4.69 -10.26 -18.22
CA TRP A 430 5.85 -10.85 -18.90
C TRP A 430 7.13 -10.67 -18.06
N ALA A 431 7.37 -9.46 -17.56
CA ALA A 431 8.49 -9.18 -16.66
C ALA A 431 8.38 -9.98 -15.35
N THR A 432 7.20 -9.98 -14.73
CA THR A 432 6.94 -10.70 -13.47
C THR A 432 7.11 -12.20 -13.61
N TRP A 433 6.76 -12.78 -14.75
CA TRP A 433 6.97 -14.20 -15.06
C TRP A 433 8.46 -14.54 -15.13
N ILE A 434 9.27 -13.72 -15.82
CA ILE A 434 10.74 -13.91 -15.89
C ILE A 434 11.35 -13.82 -14.50
N ILE A 435 10.99 -12.79 -13.73
CA ILE A 435 11.43 -12.63 -12.35
C ILE A 435 10.99 -13.82 -11.47
N ALA A 436 9.77 -14.33 -11.63
CA ALA A 436 9.31 -15.50 -10.90
C ALA A 436 10.13 -16.77 -11.22
N ARG A 437 10.51 -16.98 -12.49
CA ARG A 437 11.35 -18.11 -12.90
C ARG A 437 12.77 -18.01 -12.33
N LEU A 438 13.40 -16.83 -12.38
CA LEU A 438 14.65 -16.56 -11.64
C LEU A 438 14.45 -16.79 -10.13
N GLY A 439 13.30 -16.40 -9.61
CA GLY A 439 12.82 -16.67 -8.26
C GLY A 439 12.54 -18.13 -7.94
N GLY A 440 12.86 -19.08 -8.83
CA GLY A 440 12.70 -20.52 -8.62
C GLY A 440 11.25 -21.01 -8.69
N TRP A 441 10.35 -20.29 -9.35
CA TRP A 441 9.03 -20.79 -9.70
C TRP A 441 9.11 -21.73 -10.92
N SER A 442 8.25 -22.75 -10.94
CA SER A 442 8.27 -23.86 -11.91
C SER A 442 7.68 -23.52 -13.29
N GLY A 443 6.94 -22.41 -13.39
CA GLY A 443 6.19 -21.99 -14.57
C GLY A 443 4.76 -22.56 -14.66
N TYR A 444 4.39 -23.54 -13.84
CA TYR A 444 3.09 -24.22 -13.97
C TYR A 444 1.92 -23.39 -13.41
N LYS A 445 0.95 -23.03 -14.27
CA LYS A 445 -0.31 -22.39 -13.87
C LYS A 445 -1.18 -23.20 -12.90
N SER A 446 -0.99 -24.53 -12.85
CA SER A 446 -1.67 -25.42 -11.90
C SER A 446 -1.07 -25.40 -10.49
N GLN A 447 0.12 -24.81 -10.32
CA GLN A 447 0.74 -24.59 -9.01
C GLN A 447 0.40 -23.20 -8.49
N LYS A 448 0.65 -22.97 -7.20
CA LYS A 448 0.45 -21.66 -6.57
C LYS A 448 1.18 -20.55 -7.38
N PRO A 449 0.51 -19.44 -7.74
CA PRO A 449 1.16 -18.30 -8.39
C PRO A 449 2.35 -17.77 -7.58
N PRO A 450 3.34 -17.13 -8.23
CA PRO A 450 4.49 -16.58 -7.54
C PRO A 450 4.06 -15.56 -6.47
N GLY A 451 4.49 -15.80 -5.24
CA GLY A 451 4.24 -14.95 -4.08
C GLY A 451 5.45 -14.08 -3.73
N ILE A 452 5.31 -13.33 -2.63
CA ILE A 452 6.31 -12.36 -2.11
C ILE A 452 7.73 -12.93 -2.17
N THR A 453 8.00 -14.01 -1.43
CA THR A 453 9.35 -14.60 -1.30
C THR A 453 9.95 -15.06 -2.64
N THR A 454 9.12 -15.59 -3.54
CA THR A 454 9.52 -15.97 -4.91
C THR A 454 9.99 -14.74 -5.68
N LEU A 455 9.21 -13.66 -5.68
CA LEU A 455 9.52 -12.45 -6.43
C LEU A 455 10.69 -11.67 -5.80
N THR A 456 10.79 -11.57 -4.47
CA THR A 456 11.95 -10.97 -3.79
C THR A 456 13.24 -11.71 -4.12
N ARG A 457 13.24 -13.06 -4.12
CA ARG A 457 14.39 -13.87 -4.57
C ARG A 457 14.71 -13.61 -6.04
N GLY A 458 13.69 -13.58 -6.89
CA GLY A 458 13.82 -13.34 -8.32
C GLY A 458 14.42 -11.97 -8.65
N LEU A 459 13.92 -10.91 -8.02
CA LEU A 459 14.43 -9.54 -8.17
C LEU A 459 15.90 -9.47 -7.74
N LYS A 460 16.27 -10.08 -6.60
CA LYS A 460 17.65 -10.10 -6.12
C LYS A 460 18.61 -10.77 -7.11
N GLN A 461 18.18 -11.88 -7.73
CA GLN A 461 18.95 -12.53 -8.78
C GLN A 461 19.01 -11.66 -10.05
N PHE A 462 17.87 -11.11 -10.48
CA PHE A 462 17.78 -10.25 -11.64
C PHE A 462 18.66 -9.01 -11.54
N GLU A 463 18.60 -8.22 -10.46
CA GLU A 463 19.40 -7.00 -10.30
C GLU A 463 20.91 -7.30 -10.23
N SER A 464 21.29 -8.51 -9.75
CA SER A 464 22.66 -9.02 -9.81
C SER A 464 23.07 -9.35 -11.24
N THR A 465 22.19 -9.99 -12.02
CA THR A 465 22.41 -10.31 -13.44
C THR A 465 22.43 -9.06 -14.31
N PHE A 466 21.55 -8.09 -14.06
CA PHE A 466 21.48 -6.80 -14.72
C PHE A 466 22.75 -5.98 -14.52
N PHE A 467 23.32 -6.01 -13.31
CA PHE A 467 24.64 -5.42 -13.07
C PHE A 467 25.74 -6.07 -13.95
N GLY A 468 25.75 -7.40 -14.07
CA GLY A 468 26.67 -8.12 -14.97
C GLY A 468 26.44 -7.81 -16.45
N TRP A 469 25.19 -7.74 -16.89
CA TRP A 469 24.78 -7.38 -18.25
C TRP A 469 25.26 -5.96 -18.62
N LYS A 470 25.13 -4.99 -17.70
CA LYS A 470 25.67 -3.63 -17.92
C LYS A 470 27.20 -3.57 -17.95
N LEU A 471 27.90 -4.42 -17.21
CA LEU A 471 29.36 -4.56 -17.34
C LEU A 471 29.74 -5.12 -18.72
N ALA A 472 29.07 -6.17 -19.18
CA ALA A 472 29.34 -6.82 -20.47
C ALA A 472 29.10 -5.89 -21.68
N LEU A 473 28.11 -4.99 -21.59
CA LEU A 473 27.83 -3.98 -22.61
C LEU A 473 28.66 -2.69 -22.48
N GLY A 474 29.58 -2.60 -21.52
CA GLY A 474 30.38 -1.39 -21.29
C GLY A 474 29.61 -0.18 -20.72
N LEU A 475 28.31 -0.34 -20.40
CA LEU A 475 27.40 0.72 -19.92
C LEU A 475 27.76 1.30 -18.53
N LEU A 476 28.79 0.76 -17.88
CA LEU A 476 29.31 1.21 -16.58
C LEU A 476 30.75 1.75 -16.68
N VAL A 477 31.33 1.81 -17.88
CA VAL A 477 32.66 2.38 -18.10
C VAL A 477 32.53 3.90 -18.20
N CYS A 478 33.02 4.61 -17.18
CA CYS A 478 33.37 6.02 -17.38
C CYS A 478 34.45 6.08 -18.46
N THR A 479 34.22 6.84 -19.53
CA THR A 479 35.32 7.32 -20.37
C THR A 479 36.35 8.04 -19.48
N PRO A 480 37.66 7.80 -19.69
CA PRO A 480 38.72 8.29 -18.81
C PRO A 480 38.83 9.82 -18.77
#